data_AF-A0A969S6E6-F1
#
_entry.id   AF-A0A969S6E6-F1
#
_cell.length_a   1.000
_cell.length_b   1.000
_cell.length_c   1.000
_cell.angle_alpha   90.00
_cell.angle_beta   90.00
_cell.angle_gamma   90.00
#
_symmetry.space_group_name_H-M   'P 1'
#
loop_
_entity.id
_entity.type
_entity.pdbx_description
1 polymer ?
#
loop_
_entity_poly.entity_id
_entity_poly.type
_entity_poly.pdbx_seq_one_letter_code
_entity_poly.pdbx_strand_id
1 'polypeptide(L)'
;MNSASATTAGPPLSKLKRLLKLYDDDLAVRFAARTRVAYSADVLFFLDWLEERGLTFSDVRASDLMAYQADMQAARKKDGKPYSQSHQVNRISAVKSFYRFLYKRDVLMHDP
;
A
#
# COMPACT_ATOMS: atom_id res chain seq x y z
N MET A 1 6.10 -16.35 34.56
CA MET A 1 6.89 -15.24 33.98
C MET A 1 6.34 -14.95 32.61
N ASN A 2 5.77 -13.75 32.47
CA ASN A 2 4.96 -13.29 31.35
C ASN A 2 5.83 -12.99 30.12
N SER A 3 5.39 -13.40 28.94
CA SER A 3 5.67 -12.71 27.69
C SER A 3 4.48 -12.94 26.77
N ALA A 4 3.46 -12.10 26.94
CA ALA A 4 2.39 -11.96 25.97
C ALA A 4 2.98 -11.17 24.79
N SER A 5 3.21 -11.86 23.67
CA SER A 5 3.44 -11.22 22.39
C SER A 5 2.20 -10.40 22.07
N ALA A 6 2.31 -9.07 22.15
CA ALA A 6 1.29 -8.17 21.65
C ALA A 6 1.11 -8.45 20.16
N THR A 7 0.03 -9.13 19.81
CA THR A 7 -0.45 -9.18 18.43
C THR A 7 -0.71 -7.74 18.01
N THR A 8 0.19 -7.15 17.23
CA THR A 8 -0.03 -5.88 16.53
C THR A 8 -1.14 -6.11 15.52
N ALA A 9 -2.38 -6.13 16.00
CA ALA A 9 -3.55 -6.29 15.16
C ALA A 9 -3.65 -5.02 14.32
N GLY A 10 -3.42 -5.16 13.02
CA GLY A 10 -3.69 -4.11 12.05
C GLY A 10 -5.10 -3.56 12.23
N PRO A 11 -5.38 -2.37 11.71
CA PRO A 11 -6.67 -1.74 11.93
C PRO A 11 -7.80 -2.65 11.43
N PRO A 12 -8.93 -2.70 12.15
CA PRO A 12 -10.03 -3.57 11.80
C PRO A 12 -10.46 -3.34 10.35
N LEU A 13 -10.81 -4.41 9.63
CA LEU A 13 -11.14 -4.38 8.19
C LEU A 13 -12.16 -3.28 7.81
N SER A 14 -13.06 -2.93 8.73
CA SER A 14 -14.03 -1.82 8.57
C SER A 14 -13.35 -0.44 8.47
N LYS A 15 -12.33 -0.18 9.28
CA LYS A 15 -11.52 1.04 9.24
C LYS A 15 -10.72 1.10 7.93
N LEU A 16 -10.11 -0.02 7.52
CA LEU A 16 -9.37 -0.08 6.26
C LEU A 16 -10.28 0.19 5.05
N LYS A 17 -11.45 -0.47 4.99
CA LYS A 17 -12.45 -0.22 3.94
C LYS A 17 -12.88 1.24 3.87
N ARG A 18 -13.06 1.90 5.03
CA ARG A 18 -13.38 3.32 5.09
C ARG A 18 -12.23 4.18 4.55
N LEU A 19 -10.98 3.88 4.91
CA LEU A 19 -9.81 4.62 4.43
C LEU A 19 -9.64 4.48 2.91
N LEU A 20 -9.84 3.29 2.36
CA LEU A 20 -9.79 3.04 0.92
C LEU A 20 -10.88 3.79 0.17
N LYS A 21 -12.10 3.84 0.71
CA LYS A 21 -13.18 4.66 0.13
C LYS A 21 -12.82 6.14 0.11
N LEU A 22 -12.33 6.67 1.23
CA LEU A 22 -11.92 8.08 1.32
C LEU A 22 -10.75 8.39 0.40
N TYR A 23 -9.84 7.44 0.20
CA TYR A 23 -8.75 7.57 -0.75
C TYR A 23 -9.26 7.61 -2.19
N ASP A 24 -10.20 6.73 -2.56
CA ASP A 24 -10.79 6.76 -3.90
C ASP A 24 -11.55 8.06 -4.19
N ASP A 25 -12.26 8.60 -3.19
CA ASP A 25 -12.90 9.92 -3.25
C ASP A 25 -11.86 11.04 -3.44
N ASP A 26 -10.70 10.97 -2.77
CA ASP A 26 -9.59 11.93 -2.94
C ASP A 26 -8.94 11.84 -4.33
N LEU A 27 -8.81 10.63 -4.88
CA LEU A 27 -8.35 10.42 -6.25
C LEU A 27 -9.38 10.95 -7.27
N ALA A 28 -10.68 10.88 -6.97
CA ALA A 28 -11.77 11.40 -7.81
C ALA A 28 -11.62 12.88 -8.15
N VAL A 29 -11.08 13.66 -7.22
CA VAL A 29 -10.90 15.11 -7.37
C VAL A 29 -9.75 15.43 -8.33
N ARG A 30 -8.76 14.54 -8.47
CA ARG A 30 -7.47 14.84 -9.10
C ARG A 30 -7.19 14.04 -10.37
N PHE A 31 -7.85 12.90 -10.55
CA PHE A 31 -7.51 11.94 -11.60
C PHE A 31 -8.73 11.40 -12.33
N ALA A 32 -8.52 11.06 -13.61
CA ALA A 32 -9.51 10.37 -14.43
C ALA A 32 -9.85 8.99 -13.86
N ALA A 33 -11.06 8.50 -14.16
CA ALA A 33 -11.59 7.21 -13.69
C ALA A 33 -10.60 6.05 -13.87
N ARG A 34 -9.95 5.95 -15.03
CA ARG A 34 -8.97 4.89 -15.31
C ARG A 34 -7.78 4.92 -14.35
N THR A 35 -7.24 6.10 -14.06
CA THR A 35 -6.09 6.27 -13.16
C THR A 35 -6.48 5.96 -11.73
N ARG A 36 -7.70 6.34 -11.30
CA ARG A 36 -8.23 6.00 -9.98
C ARG A 36 -8.28 4.50 -9.77
N VAL A 37 -8.88 3.77 -10.70
CA VAL A 37 -8.98 2.30 -10.65
C VAL A 37 -7.60 1.65 -10.58
N ALA A 38 -6.65 2.14 -11.37
CA ALA A 38 -5.27 1.64 -11.33
C ALA A 38 -4.61 1.89 -9.97
N TYR A 39 -4.72 3.11 -9.43
CA TYR A 39 -4.13 3.46 -8.13
C TYR A 39 -4.74 2.68 -6.98
N SER A 40 -6.08 2.55 -6.95
CA SER A 40 -6.78 1.79 -5.92
C SER A 40 -6.39 0.31 -5.97
N ALA A 41 -6.28 -0.28 -7.17
CA ALA A 41 -5.81 -1.66 -7.32
C ALA A 41 -4.35 -1.83 -6.86
N ASP A 42 -3.47 -0.91 -7.25
CA ASP A 42 -2.05 -0.95 -6.87
C ASP A 42 -1.84 -0.82 -5.35
N VAL A 43 -2.66 -0.01 -4.67
CA VAL A 43 -2.66 0.10 -3.21
C VAL A 43 -3.16 -1.18 -2.55
N LEU A 44 -4.21 -1.81 -3.08
CA LEU A 44 -4.70 -3.10 -2.58
C LEU A 44 -3.61 -4.18 -2.68
N PHE A 45 -2.93 -4.29 -3.83
CA PHE A 45 -1.82 -5.23 -3.98
C PHE A 45 -0.71 -5.03 -2.94
N PHE A 46 -0.43 -3.79 -2.57
CA PHE A 46 0.56 -3.49 -1.54
C PHE A 46 0.04 -3.85 -0.14
N LEU A 47 -1.23 -3.61 0.16
CA LEU A 47 -1.84 -4.00 1.44
C LEU A 47 -1.88 -5.52 1.63
N ASP A 48 -2.19 -6.27 0.57
CA ASP A 48 -2.13 -7.74 0.58
C ASP A 48 -0.69 -8.22 0.86
N TRP A 49 0.31 -7.59 0.23
CA TRP A 49 1.73 -7.89 0.46
C TRP A 49 2.17 -7.63 1.91
N LEU A 50 1.63 -6.58 2.55
CA LEU A 50 1.85 -6.31 3.97
C LEU A 50 1.20 -7.37 4.85
N GLU A 51 -0.06 -7.74 4.54
CA GLU A 51 -0.81 -8.76 5.29
C GLU A 51 -0.09 -10.12 5.26
N GLU A 52 0.41 -10.54 4.10
CA GLU A 52 1.21 -11.75 3.93
C GLU A 52 2.48 -11.77 4.83
N ARG A 53 2.98 -10.59 5.21
CA ARG A 53 4.17 -10.41 6.06
C ARG A 53 3.83 -10.09 7.52
N GLY A 54 2.55 -10.04 7.87
CA GLY A 54 2.10 -9.64 9.20
C GLY A 54 2.43 -8.17 9.53
N LEU A 55 2.61 -7.33 8.52
CA LEU A 55 2.91 -5.91 8.67
C LEU A 55 1.63 -5.09 8.68
N THR A 56 1.58 -4.08 9.54
CA THR A 56 0.50 -3.10 9.55
C THR A 56 0.90 -1.87 8.75
N PHE A 57 -0.01 -1.30 7.95
CA PHE A 57 0.29 -0.10 7.15
C PHE A 57 0.75 1.11 7.98
N SER A 58 0.44 1.16 9.28
CA SER A 58 0.90 2.23 10.18
C SER A 58 2.38 2.13 10.54
N ASP A 59 2.94 0.92 10.46
CA ASP A 59 4.29 0.63 10.93
C ASP A 59 5.29 0.51 9.78
N VAL A 60 4.83 0.72 8.54
CA VAL A 60 5.65 0.66 7.34
C VAL A 60 6.76 1.71 7.41
N ARG A 61 7.96 1.26 7.05
CA ARG A 61 9.18 2.05 6.98
C ARG A 61 9.68 2.09 5.54
N ALA A 62 10.63 2.98 5.27
CA ALA A 62 11.33 3.06 3.99
C ALA A 62 11.93 1.70 3.57
N SER A 63 12.41 0.88 4.51
CA SER A 63 12.93 -0.46 4.24
C SER A 63 11.89 -1.42 3.68
N ASP A 64 10.64 -1.32 4.14
CA ASP A 64 9.54 -2.17 3.66
C ASP A 64 9.13 -1.78 2.25
N LEU A 65 9.16 -0.47 1.93
CA LEU A 65 8.96 0.02 0.56
C LEU A 65 10.06 -0.48 -0.39
N MET A 66 11.33 -0.50 0.08
CA MET A 66 12.44 -1.05 -0.70
C MET A 66 12.29 -2.57 -0.91
N ALA A 67 11.87 -3.31 0.12
CA ALA A 67 11.61 -4.74 0.03
C ALA A 67 10.46 -5.03 -0.95
N TYR A 68 9.36 -4.27 -0.87
CA TYR A 68 8.26 -4.37 -1.83
C TYR A 68 8.71 -4.10 -3.27
N GLN A 69 9.55 -3.09 -3.47
CA GLN A 69 10.13 -2.79 -4.78
C GLN A 69 11.02 -3.94 -5.30
N ALA A 70 11.84 -4.53 -4.44
CA ALA A 70 12.68 -5.67 -4.78
C ALA A 70 11.84 -6.91 -5.16
N ASP A 71 10.79 -7.22 -4.40
CA ASP A 71 9.86 -8.32 -4.70
C ASP A 71 9.16 -8.12 -6.05
N MET A 72 8.73 -6.89 -6.36
CA MET A 72 8.15 -6.58 -7.67
C MET A 72 9.14 -6.75 -8.83
N GLN A 73 10.42 -6.42 -8.62
CA GLN A 73 11.46 -6.63 -9.61
C GLN A 73 11.78 -8.10 -9.83
N ALA A 74 11.71 -8.92 -8.76
CA ALA A 74 11.86 -10.36 -8.83
C ALA A 74 10.63 -11.05 -9.44
N ALA A 75 9.44 -10.47 -9.27
CA ALA A 75 8.20 -11.03 -9.77
C ALA A 75 8.21 -11.20 -11.30
N ARG A 76 7.61 -12.31 -11.74
CA ARG A 76 7.43 -12.63 -13.15
C ARG A 76 5.94 -12.79 -13.42
N LYS A 77 5.53 -12.31 -14.59
CA LYS A 77 4.20 -12.56 -15.14
C LYS A 77 4.07 -14.05 -15.50
N LYS A 78 2.85 -14.48 -15.81
CA LYS A 78 2.56 -15.85 -16.24
C LYS A 78 3.38 -16.29 -17.48
N ASP A 79 3.79 -15.35 -18.31
CA ASP A 79 4.64 -15.58 -19.49
C ASP A 79 6.15 -15.59 -19.17
N GLY A 80 6.52 -15.57 -17.89
CA GLY A 80 7.91 -15.57 -17.42
C GLY A 80 8.61 -14.21 -17.55
N LYS A 81 7.95 -13.17 -18.08
CA LYS A 81 8.57 -11.85 -18.27
C LYS A 81 8.44 -10.99 -17.01
N PRO A 82 9.42 -10.12 -16.73
CA PRO A 82 9.29 -9.13 -15.65
C PRO A 82 8.16 -8.12 -15.95
N TYR A 83 7.68 -7.46 -14.89
CA TYR A 83 6.85 -6.27 -15.05
C TYR A 83 7.67 -5.16 -15.73
N SER A 84 7.02 -4.35 -16.57
CA SER A 84 7.70 -3.20 -17.18
C SER A 84 8.10 -2.20 -16.11
N GLN A 85 9.19 -1.46 -16.35
CA GLN A 85 9.65 -0.44 -15.42
C GLN A 85 8.57 0.61 -15.14
N SER A 86 7.82 1.05 -16.16
CA SER A 86 6.71 1.99 -16.00
C SER A 86 5.61 1.44 -15.09
N HIS A 87 5.32 0.14 -15.16
CA HIS A 87 4.35 -0.50 -14.26
C HIS A 87 4.81 -0.46 -12.82
N GLN A 88 6.09 -0.77 -12.56
CA GLN A 88 6.68 -0.72 -11.22
C GLN A 88 6.66 0.72 -10.66
N VAL A 89 7.02 1.72 -11.48
CA VAL A 89 7.01 3.14 -11.10
C VAL A 89 5.60 3.62 -10.76
N ASN A 90 4.60 3.25 -11.57
CA ASN A 90 3.21 3.63 -11.32
C ASN A 90 2.69 3.04 -10.00
N ARG A 91 3.05 1.78 -9.72
CA ARG A 91 2.66 1.10 -8.49
C ARG A 91 3.26 1.77 -7.25
N ILE A 92 4.56 2.07 -7.26
CA ILE A 92 5.21 2.82 -6.16
C ILE A 92 4.59 4.22 -6.02
N SER A 93 4.24 4.87 -7.12
CA SER A 93 3.60 6.20 -7.09
C SER A 93 2.21 6.14 -6.44
N ALA A 94 1.43 5.09 -6.70
CA ALA A 94 0.14 4.87 -6.06
C ALA A 94 0.28 4.64 -4.56
N VAL A 95 1.27 3.83 -4.13
CA VAL A 95 1.57 3.59 -2.71
C VAL A 95 1.97 4.89 -2.01
N LYS A 96 2.93 5.65 -2.55
CA LYS A 96 3.33 6.95 -1.99
C LYS A 96 2.18 7.95 -1.92
N SER A 97 1.32 7.97 -2.94
CA SER A 97 0.11 8.81 -2.95
C SER A 97 -0.84 8.44 -1.80
N PHE A 98 -1.02 7.15 -1.53
CA PHE A 98 -1.83 6.67 -0.41
C PHE A 98 -1.23 7.04 0.96
N TYR A 99 0.07 6.82 1.17
CA TYR A 99 0.73 7.21 2.43
C TYR A 99 0.66 8.72 2.68
N ARG A 100 0.90 9.53 1.64
CA ARG A 100 0.71 10.97 1.72
C ARG A 100 -0.73 11.38 2.04
N PHE A 101 -1.72 10.66 1.51
CA PHE A 101 -3.13 10.86 1.82
C PHE A 101 -3.45 10.58 3.29
N LEU A 102 -2.88 9.51 3.85
CA LEU A 102 -3.07 9.12 5.25
C LEU A 102 -2.34 10.08 6.21
N TYR A 103 -1.11 10.48 5.87
CA TYR A 103 -0.33 11.43 6.65
C TYR A 103 -1.02 12.77 6.79
N LYS A 104 -1.57 13.31 5.68
CA LYS A 104 -2.34 14.58 5.69
C LYS A 104 -3.62 14.55 6.54
N ARG A 105 -4.07 13.37 6.98
CA ARG A 105 -5.28 13.17 7.78
C ARG A 105 -4.96 12.72 9.21
N ASP A 106 -3.71 12.86 9.63
CA ASP A 106 -3.18 12.46 10.94
C ASP A 106 -3.46 10.97 11.28
N VAL A 107 -3.61 10.14 10.24
CA VAL A 107 -3.78 8.69 10.40
C VAL A 107 -2.42 8.03 10.63
N LEU A 108 -1.36 8.61 10.09
CA LEU A 108 0.03 8.17 10.23
C LEU A 108 0.85 9.21 10.95
N MET A 109 1.81 8.76 11.75
CA MET A 109 2.77 9.62 12.43
C MET A 109 3.92 10.03 11.51
N HIS A 110 4.23 9.24 10.48
CA HIS A 110 5.29 9.51 9.50
C HIS A 110 4.89 9.05 8.09
N ASP A 111 5.47 9.70 7.07
CA ASP A 111 5.40 9.29 5.66
C ASP A 111 6.66 8.46 5.33
N PRO A 112 6.53 7.16 4.98
CA PRO A 112 7.66 6.24 4.79
C PRO A 112 8.44 6.39 3.47
#